data_AF-A0A952MWX3-F1
#
_entry.id   AF-A0A952MWX3-F1
#
_cell.length_a   1.000
_cell.length_b   1.000
_cell.length_c   1.000
_cell.angle_alpha   90.00
_cell.angle_beta   90.00
_cell.angle_gamma   90.00
#
_symmetry.space_group_name_H-M   'P 1'
#
loop_
_entity.id
_entity.type
_entity.pdbx_description
1 polymer ?
#
loop_
_entity_poly.entity_id
_entity_poly.type
_entity_poly.pdbx_seq_one_letter_code
_entity_poly.pdbx_strand_id
1 'polypeptide(L)'
;MSKLLLFVSIILLYQDIPYKPDDEFSIRMDLKFKLRPQSASNTVNVSETMAEYQKRNSTNQLPYLILYVNVKHVNQGEIRMRVLRDGKNTINNKKIELDKEFKIEVGFTDDAKDKISGYEHIIYFMDADKKDINRIVITIDPNGDYFVNGQKRGRL
;
A
#
# COMPACT_ATOMS: atom_id res chain seq x y z
N MET A 1 -24.22 -1.60 -54.08
CA MET A 1 -22.89 -2.16 -53.72
C MET A 1 -22.40 -1.35 -52.53
N SER A 2 -22.69 -1.75 -51.28
CA SER A 2 -22.02 -2.77 -50.46
C SER A 2 -20.50 -2.53 -50.30
N LYS A 3 -20.08 -2.52 -49.02
CA LYS A 3 -18.74 -2.32 -48.42
C LYS A 3 -18.36 -0.83 -48.23
N LEU A 4 -17.79 -0.36 -47.12
CA LEU A 4 -16.97 -1.01 -46.10
C LEU A 4 -16.98 -0.07 -44.87
N LEU A 5 -17.54 -0.50 -43.73
CA LEU A 5 -16.79 -0.91 -42.53
C LEU A 5 -16.04 0.25 -41.84
N LEU A 6 -16.62 0.79 -40.77
CA LEU A 6 -16.30 0.40 -39.39
C LEU A 6 -14.90 0.88 -38.98
N PHE A 7 -14.80 2.14 -38.59
CA PHE A 7 -13.62 2.70 -37.90
C PHE A 7 -14.07 3.33 -36.58
N VAL A 8 -14.69 2.54 -35.71
CA VAL A 8 -15.00 2.96 -34.35
C VAL A 8 -14.62 1.81 -33.41
N SER A 9 -13.92 2.15 -32.34
CA SER A 9 -13.68 1.34 -31.12
C SER A 9 -12.49 0.38 -31.10
N ILE A 10 -11.25 0.91 -31.00
CA ILE A 10 -10.13 0.15 -30.37
C ILE A 10 -9.38 0.93 -29.26
N ILE A 11 -9.76 2.17 -28.92
CA ILE A 11 -8.99 2.96 -27.90
C ILE A 11 -9.36 2.60 -26.44
N LEU A 12 -10.26 1.63 -26.17
CA LEU A 12 -10.78 1.40 -24.81
C LEU A 12 -9.93 0.54 -23.85
N LEU A 13 -8.70 0.15 -24.19
CA LEU A 13 -7.92 -0.81 -23.37
C LEU A 13 -6.78 -0.23 -22.52
N TYR A 14 -6.78 1.08 -22.26
CA TYR A 14 -5.90 1.65 -21.23
C TYR A 14 -6.74 2.42 -20.20
N GLN A 15 -7.57 1.69 -19.44
CA GLN A 15 -8.20 2.27 -18.25
C GLN A 15 -7.17 2.22 -17.12
N ASP A 16 -6.54 3.37 -16.85
CA ASP A 16 -5.85 3.57 -15.58
C ASP A 16 -6.90 3.40 -14.46
N ILE A 17 -6.68 2.45 -13.55
CA ILE A 17 -7.63 2.15 -12.46
C ILE A 17 -7.79 3.43 -11.62
N PRO A 18 -9.00 4.03 -11.56
CA PRO A 18 -9.18 5.33 -10.93
C PRO A 18 -8.89 5.30 -9.43
N TYR A 19 -8.58 6.47 -8.86
CA TYR A 19 -8.51 6.61 -7.41
C TYR A 19 -9.90 6.54 -6.79
N LYS A 20 -10.03 5.88 -5.64
CA LYS A 20 -11.23 5.96 -4.82
C LYS A 20 -11.37 7.41 -4.30
N PRO A 21 -12.56 8.02 -4.33
CA PRO A 21 -12.77 9.38 -3.85
C PRO A 21 -12.42 9.53 -2.36
N ASP A 22 -11.83 10.67 -1.99
CA ASP A 22 -11.28 10.92 -0.64
C ASP A 22 -12.35 10.96 0.47
N ASP A 23 -13.60 11.28 0.11
CA ASP A 23 -14.75 11.29 1.02
C ASP A 23 -15.29 9.88 1.34
N GLU A 24 -15.00 8.89 0.50
CA GLU A 24 -15.45 7.51 0.66
C GLU A 24 -14.59 6.67 1.62
N PHE A 25 -13.48 7.22 2.11
CA PHE A 25 -12.62 6.51 3.05
C PHE A 25 -11.96 7.47 4.06
N SER A 26 -11.20 6.89 4.99
CA SER A 26 -10.27 7.63 5.82
C SER A 26 -9.04 6.79 6.12
N ILE A 27 -7.92 7.48 6.30
CA ILE A 27 -6.65 6.88 6.69
C ILE A 27 -6.18 7.61 7.94
N ARG A 28 -5.94 6.83 8.98
CA ARG A 28 -5.35 7.30 10.22
C ARG A 28 -3.98 6.68 10.39
N MET A 29 -3.02 7.51 10.74
CA MET A 29 -1.65 7.11 10.96
C MET A 29 -1.38 6.92 12.45
N ASP A 30 -0.58 5.91 12.79
CA ASP A 30 -0.15 5.64 14.16
C ASP A 30 1.34 5.23 14.14
N LEU A 31 2.14 5.97 14.91
CA LEU A 31 3.57 5.71 15.08
C LEU A 31 3.79 5.06 16.44
N LYS A 32 4.36 3.86 16.43
CA LYS A 32 4.74 3.13 17.64
C LYS A 32 6.24 2.93 17.67
N PHE A 33 6.85 3.05 18.84
CA PHE A 33 8.26 2.73 19.00
C PHE A 33 8.42 1.24 19.30
N LYS A 34 9.10 0.51 18.40
CA LYS A 34 9.33 -0.94 18.51
C LYS A 34 10.80 -1.27 18.36
N LEU A 35 11.25 -2.33 19.02
CA LEU A 35 12.55 -2.93 18.74
C LEU A 35 12.50 -3.70 17.42
N ARG A 36 13.61 -3.73 16.68
CA ARG A 36 13.75 -4.65 15.54
C ARG A 36 13.77 -6.08 16.08
N PRO A 37 13.05 -7.02 15.45
CA PRO A 37 13.18 -8.42 15.81
C PRO A 37 14.62 -8.86 15.50
N GLN A 38 15.29 -9.45 16.50
CA GLN A 38 16.60 -10.04 16.29
C GLN A 38 16.48 -11.24 15.34
N SER A 39 17.47 -11.44 14.48
CA SER A 39 17.55 -12.63 13.62
C SER A 39 17.53 -13.89 14.46
N ALA A 40 16.91 -14.96 13.95
CA ALA A 40 17.07 -16.28 14.54
C ALA A 40 18.57 -16.62 14.60
N SER A 41 19.00 -17.29 15.68
CA SER A 41 20.42 -17.55 16.01
C SER A 41 21.21 -18.29 14.93
N ASN A 42 20.56 -18.81 13.89
CA ASN A 42 21.13 -19.71 12.89
C ASN A 42 21.14 -19.15 11.46
N THR A 43 20.85 -17.86 11.23
CA THR A 43 20.98 -17.24 9.88
C THR A 43 22.21 -16.34 9.79
N VAL A 44 23.18 -16.74 8.96
CA VAL A 44 24.33 -15.92 8.59
C VAL A 44 24.04 -15.24 7.25
N ASN A 45 23.84 -13.92 7.27
CA ASN A 45 23.77 -13.13 6.03
C ASN A 45 25.19 -12.79 5.57
N VAL A 46 25.71 -13.56 4.62
CA VAL A 46 27.09 -13.44 4.10
C VAL A 46 27.30 -12.15 3.30
N SER A 47 26.21 -11.50 2.87
CA SER A 47 26.21 -10.27 2.06
C SER A 47 25.78 -9.02 2.84
N GLU A 48 25.63 -9.11 4.16
CA GLU A 48 25.24 -7.96 5.01
C GLU A 48 26.44 -7.05 5.30
N THR A 49 26.24 -5.74 5.18
CA THR A 49 27.23 -4.73 5.57
C THR A 49 27.27 -4.55 7.10
N MET A 50 28.39 -4.04 7.62
CA MET A 50 28.51 -3.77 9.07
C MET A 50 27.43 -2.80 9.58
N ALA A 51 27.03 -1.82 8.76
CA ALA A 51 25.96 -0.88 9.10
C ALA A 51 24.59 -1.56 9.21
N GLU A 52 24.27 -2.46 8.28
CA GLU A 52 23.03 -3.26 8.33
C GLU A 52 23.02 -4.20 9.54
N TYR A 53 24.15 -4.85 9.84
CA TYR A 53 24.32 -5.69 11.02
C TYR A 53 24.08 -4.91 12.32
N GLN A 54 24.64 -3.70 12.46
CA GLN A 54 24.42 -2.85 13.62
C GLN A 54 22.98 -2.34 13.70
N LYS A 55 22.39 -1.91 12.57
CA LYS A 55 20.99 -1.46 12.51
C LYS A 55 20.03 -2.58 12.96
N ARG A 56 20.32 -3.83 12.57
CA ARG A 56 19.54 -5.02 12.96
C ARG A 56 19.71 -5.40 14.42
N ASN A 57 20.92 -5.32 14.98
CA ASN A 57 21.22 -5.70 16.36
C ASN A 57 21.06 -4.56 17.37
N SER A 58 20.61 -3.39 16.91
CA SER A 58 20.37 -2.24 17.79
C SER A 58 19.27 -2.53 18.80
N THR A 59 19.52 -2.19 20.06
CA THR A 59 18.53 -2.22 21.16
C THR A 59 17.69 -0.95 21.22
N ASN A 60 17.83 -0.05 20.25
CA ASN A 60 17.06 1.19 20.21
C ASN A 60 15.66 0.92 19.66
N GLN A 61 14.66 1.52 20.31
CA GLN A 61 13.32 1.51 19.75
C GLN A 61 13.27 2.43 18.53
N LEU A 62 12.82 1.89 17.41
CA LEU A 62 12.68 2.63 16.17
C LEU A 62 11.21 2.93 15.89
N PRO A 63 10.90 4.08 15.26
CA PRO A 63 9.57 4.41 14.80
C PRO A 63 9.05 3.35 13.81
N TYR A 64 7.90 2.77 14.16
CA TYR A 64 7.20 1.74 13.42
C TYR A 64 5.81 2.25 13.05
N LEU A 65 5.56 2.31 11.75
CA LEU A 65 4.36 2.90 11.18
C LEU A 65 3.25 1.87 11.00
N ILE A 66 2.06 2.25 11.44
CA ILE A 66 0.81 1.51 11.25
C ILE A 66 -0.20 2.46 10.61
N LEU A 67 -0.87 1.97 9.57
CA LEU A 67 -1.99 2.67 8.93
C LEU A 67 -3.29 1.97 9.30
N TYR A 68 -4.27 2.74 9.73
CA TYR A 68 -5.65 2.30 9.90
C TYR A 68 -6.46 2.87 8.75
N VAL A 69 -7.05 1.99 7.96
CA VAL A 69 -7.87 2.36 6.81
C VAL A 69 -9.32 2.00 7.14
N ASN A 70 -10.21 2.96 6.95
CA ASN A 70 -11.64 2.79 7.14
C ASN A 70 -12.36 3.16 5.84
N VAL A 71 -13.17 2.23 5.35
CA VAL A 71 -13.98 2.42 4.14
C VAL A 71 -15.37 2.85 4.57
N LYS A 72 -15.77 4.06 4.20
CA LYS A 72 -17.06 4.67 4.57
C LYS A 72 -18.13 4.41 3.51
N HIS A 73 -17.71 4.26 2.26
CA HIS A 73 -18.62 3.99 1.14
C HIS A 73 -18.06 2.90 0.23
N VAL A 74 -18.95 2.04 -0.24
CA VAL A 74 -18.65 0.94 -1.16
C VAL A 74 -19.49 1.13 -2.41
N ASN A 75 -18.84 1.32 -3.54
CA ASN A 75 -19.52 1.55 -4.81
C ASN A 75 -20.18 0.25 -5.32
N GLN A 76 -21.17 0.40 -6.19
CA GLN A 76 -21.83 -0.75 -6.80
C GLN A 76 -20.81 -1.61 -7.55
N GLY A 77 -20.74 -2.89 -7.18
CA GLY A 77 -19.80 -3.86 -7.77
C GLY A 77 -18.52 -4.05 -6.98
N GLU A 78 -18.17 -3.18 -6.03
CA GLU A 78 -17.03 -3.40 -5.12
C GLU A 78 -17.37 -4.51 -4.11
N ILE A 79 -16.66 -5.64 -4.16
CA ILE A 79 -16.94 -6.80 -3.29
C ILE A 79 -15.73 -7.13 -2.40
N ARG A 80 -14.53 -7.02 -2.95
CA ARG A 80 -13.29 -7.38 -2.25
C ARG A 80 -12.27 -6.25 -2.29
N MET A 81 -11.42 -6.23 -1.28
CA MET A 81 -10.23 -5.38 -1.25
C MET A 81 -8.98 -6.24 -1.21
N ARG A 82 -7.95 -5.81 -1.96
CA ARG A 82 -6.62 -6.42 -1.98
C ARG A 82 -5.58 -5.34 -1.72
N VAL A 83 -4.67 -5.60 -0.80
CA VAL A 83 -3.59 -4.67 -0.45
C VAL A 83 -2.28 -5.23 -0.99
N LEU A 84 -1.64 -4.50 -1.90
CA LEU A 84 -0.26 -4.73 -2.32
C LEU A 84 0.68 -3.82 -1.55
N ARG A 85 1.84 -4.36 -1.19
CA ARG A 85 2.97 -3.62 -0.67
C ARG A 85 4.09 -3.58 -1.72
N ASP A 86 4.71 -2.42 -1.87
CA ASP A 86 5.87 -2.16 -2.73
C ASP A 86 5.64 -2.66 -4.17
N GLY A 87 4.41 -2.53 -4.67
CA GLY A 87 3.97 -2.97 -5.99
C GLY A 87 3.97 -4.49 -6.27
N LYS A 88 4.35 -5.33 -5.29
CA LYS A 88 4.66 -6.75 -5.54
C LYS A 88 3.92 -7.71 -4.61
N ASN A 89 3.94 -7.45 -3.31
CA ASN A 89 3.52 -8.42 -2.31
C ASN A 89 2.08 -8.18 -1.89
N THR A 90 1.17 -9.15 -2.14
CA THR A 90 -0.17 -9.08 -1.57
C THR A 90 -0.10 -9.40 -0.08
N ILE A 91 -0.31 -8.39 0.76
CA ILE A 91 -0.26 -8.52 2.23
C ILE A 91 -1.65 -8.73 2.86
N ASN A 92 -2.71 -8.43 2.12
CA ASN A 92 -4.09 -8.65 2.58
C ASN A 92 -5.04 -8.84 1.38
N ASN A 93 -6.01 -9.72 1.52
CA ASN A 93 -7.10 -9.90 0.56
C ASN A 93 -8.36 -10.35 1.31
N LYS A 94 -9.35 -9.47 1.43
CA LYS A 94 -10.56 -9.72 2.21
C LYS A 94 -11.80 -9.10 1.58
N LYS A 95 -12.98 -9.51 2.06
CA LYS A 95 -14.24 -8.81 1.73
C LYS A 95 -14.22 -7.41 2.33
N ILE A 96 -14.88 -6.47 1.68
CA ILE A 96 -14.97 -5.10 2.17
C ILE A 96 -15.95 -5.08 3.36
N GLU A 97 -15.55 -4.43 4.43
CA GLU A 97 -16.37 -4.19 5.61
C GLU A 97 -16.50 -2.68 5.79
N LEU A 98 -17.73 -2.17 5.71
CA LEU A 98 -18.03 -0.75 5.90
C LEU A 98 -17.81 -0.34 7.35
N ASP A 99 -17.34 0.90 7.54
CA ASP A 99 -17.14 1.56 8.83
C ASP A 99 -16.23 0.81 9.82
N LYS A 100 -15.49 -0.18 9.35
CA LYS A 100 -14.53 -0.93 10.14
C LYS A 100 -13.11 -0.58 9.75
N GLU A 101 -12.33 -0.14 10.73
CA GLU A 101 -10.90 0.05 10.55
C GLU A 101 -10.22 -1.30 10.34
N PHE A 102 -9.36 -1.36 9.33
CA PHE A 102 -8.39 -2.43 9.18
C PHE A 102 -6.98 -1.90 9.20
N LYS A 103 -6.09 -2.74 9.70
CA LYS A 103 -4.70 -2.38 9.97
C LYS A 103 -3.82 -2.82 8.81
N ILE A 104 -2.98 -1.90 8.35
CA ILE A 104 -1.84 -2.18 7.48
C ILE A 104 -0.58 -1.88 8.29
N GLU A 105 0.21 -2.92 8.53
CA GLU A 105 1.54 -2.75 9.11
C GLU A 105 2.47 -2.24 8.01
N VAL A 106 2.99 -1.03 8.12
CA VAL A 106 3.92 -0.50 7.11
C VAL A 106 5.33 -1.03 7.36
N GLY A 107 5.77 -0.98 8.61
CA GLY A 107 7.14 -1.33 8.98
C GLY A 107 7.86 -0.17 9.67
N PHE A 108 9.19 -0.26 9.73
CA PHE A 108 10.01 0.82 10.28
C PHE A 108 10.07 1.99 9.28
N THR A 109 9.93 3.23 9.77
CA THR A 109 9.88 4.41 8.89
C THR A 109 11.18 4.62 8.12
N ASP A 110 12.32 4.27 8.71
CA ASP A 110 13.62 4.34 8.02
C ASP A 110 13.64 3.44 6.79
N ASP A 111 13.10 2.22 6.88
CA ASP A 111 13.09 1.28 5.77
C ASP A 111 12.14 1.75 4.65
N ALA A 112 11.05 2.44 5.00
CA ALA A 112 10.15 3.06 4.04
C ALA A 112 10.82 4.26 3.34
N LYS A 113 11.53 5.12 4.09
CA LYS A 113 12.27 6.26 3.53
C LYS A 113 13.44 5.83 2.64
N ASP A 114 14.15 4.78 3.04
CA ASP A 114 15.26 4.19 2.27
C ASP A 114 14.76 3.37 1.06
N LYS A 115 13.45 3.29 0.83
CA LYS A 115 12.79 2.46 -0.22
C LYS A 115 13.17 0.97 -0.16
N ILE A 116 13.48 0.47 1.04
CA ILE A 116 13.77 -0.94 1.28
C ILE A 116 12.47 -1.74 1.37
N SER A 117 11.51 -1.29 2.18
CA SER A 117 10.17 -1.88 2.24
C SER A 117 9.15 -0.95 2.89
N GLY A 118 7.88 -1.10 2.50
CA GLY A 118 6.76 -0.38 3.08
C GLY A 118 6.63 1.06 2.57
N TYR A 119 7.35 1.40 1.49
CA TYR A 119 7.32 2.75 0.90
C TYR A 119 6.08 2.97 0.03
N GLU A 120 5.41 1.90 -0.39
CA GLU A 120 4.17 1.96 -1.17
C GLU A 120 3.16 0.92 -0.69
N HIS A 121 1.91 1.34 -0.56
CA HIS A 121 0.77 0.47 -0.31
C HIS A 121 -0.38 0.82 -1.27
N ILE A 122 -0.79 -0.15 -2.09
CA ILE A 122 -1.90 0.02 -3.03
C ILE A 122 -3.06 -0.86 -2.57
N ILE A 123 -4.21 -0.24 -2.33
CA ILE A 123 -5.44 -0.92 -1.93
C ILE A 123 -6.36 -0.93 -3.13
N TYR A 124 -6.48 -2.07 -3.81
CA TYR A 124 -7.42 -2.25 -4.91
C TYR A 124 -8.78 -2.70 -4.38
N PHE A 125 -9.84 -2.09 -4.89
CA PHE A 125 -11.22 -2.54 -4.72
C PHE A 125 -11.63 -3.29 -5.98
N MET A 126 -12.16 -4.49 -5.81
CA MET A 126 -12.36 -5.46 -6.88
C MET A 126 -13.81 -5.95 -6.95
N ASP A 127 -14.23 -6.30 -8.16
CA ASP A 127 -15.52 -6.95 -8.42
C ASP A 127 -15.53 -8.46 -8.14
N ALA A 128 -16.64 -9.12 -8.49
CA ALA A 128 -16.81 -10.57 -8.35
C ALA A 128 -15.84 -11.37 -9.23
N ASP A 129 -15.46 -10.80 -10.38
CA ASP A 129 -14.54 -11.36 -11.36
C ASP A 129 -13.07 -11.03 -11.04
N LYS A 130 -12.81 -10.36 -9.89
CA LYS A 130 -11.49 -9.89 -9.44
C LYS A 130 -10.88 -8.82 -10.34
N LYS A 131 -11.68 -8.09 -11.10
CA LYS A 131 -11.22 -6.90 -11.82
C LYS A 131 -11.12 -5.74 -10.85
N ASP A 132 -10.02 -5.01 -10.93
CA ASP A 132 -9.78 -3.82 -10.13
C ASP A 132 -10.66 -2.67 -10.64
N ILE A 133 -11.54 -2.15 -9.79
CA ILE A 133 -12.51 -1.08 -10.10
C ILE A 133 -11.89 0.29 -9.80
N ASN A 134 -11.31 0.43 -8.61
CA ASN A 134 -10.60 1.63 -8.19
C ASN A 134 -9.53 1.26 -7.14
N ARG A 135 -8.72 2.25 -6.77
CA ARG A 135 -7.61 2.05 -5.84
C ARG A 135 -7.41 3.21 -4.87
N ILE A 136 -6.82 2.92 -3.73
CA ILE A 136 -6.17 3.92 -2.89
C ILE A 136 -4.66 3.68 -2.98
N VAL A 137 -3.88 4.72 -3.25
CA VAL A 137 -2.42 4.62 -3.30
C VAL A 137 -1.82 5.44 -2.16
N ILE A 138 -1.03 4.78 -1.31
CA ILE A 138 -0.34 5.39 -0.18
C ILE A 138 1.15 5.26 -0.43
N THR A 139 1.86 6.38 -0.48
CA THR A 139 3.31 6.40 -0.72
C THR A 139 4.04 7.21 0.33
N ILE A 140 5.29 6.83 0.59
CA ILE A 140 6.22 7.52 1.48
C ILE A 140 7.46 7.87 0.67
N ASP A 141 7.79 9.16 0.62
CA ASP A 141 8.97 9.65 -0.06
C ASP A 141 10.22 9.56 0.85
N PRO A 142 11.44 9.59 0.27
CA PRO A 142 12.68 9.54 1.05
C PRO A 142 12.85 10.66 2.08
N ASN A 143 12.19 11.80 1.85
CA ASN A 143 12.17 12.92 2.79
C ASN A 143 11.18 12.73 3.96
N GLY A 144 10.48 11.60 4.01
CA GLY A 144 9.46 11.27 5.02
C GLY A 144 8.07 11.83 4.73
N ASP A 145 7.87 12.59 3.64
CA ASP A 145 6.52 13.03 3.25
C ASP A 145 5.67 11.81 2.86
N TYR A 146 4.42 11.77 3.32
CA TYR A 146 3.48 10.73 2.95
C TYR A 146 2.30 11.30 2.16
N PHE A 147 1.88 10.52 1.16
CA PHE A 147 0.87 10.90 0.20
C PHE A 147 -0.22 9.85 0.15
N VAL A 148 -1.44 10.31 -0.14
CA VAL A 148 -2.61 9.47 -0.38
C VAL A 148 -3.23 9.94 -1.69
N ASN A 149 -3.36 9.04 -2.67
CA ASN A 149 -3.82 9.34 -4.02
C ASN A 149 -3.04 10.53 -4.65
N GLY A 150 -1.73 10.60 -4.38
CA GLY A 150 -0.85 11.68 -4.85
C GLY A 150 -0.97 13.00 -4.08
N GLN A 151 -1.92 13.15 -3.15
CA GLN A 151 -2.04 14.33 -2.30
C GLN A 151 -1.19 14.19 -1.04
N LYS A 152 -0.36 15.18 -0.74
CA LYS A 152 0.42 15.21 0.49
C LYS A 152 -0.50 15.31 1.70
N ARG A 153 -0.34 14.39 2.65
CA ARG A 153 -1.14 14.35 3.89
C ARG A 153 -0.32 14.68 5.14
N GLY A 154 1.00 14.67 5.04
CA GLY A 154 1.91 15.12 6.12
C GLY A 154 3.31 14.53 5.98
N ARG A 155 4.02 14.38 7.10
CA ARG A 155 5.41 13.90 7.17
C ARG A 155 5.64 13.02 8.39
N LEU A 156 6.46 11.98 8.22
CA LEU A 156 6.94 11.03 9.24
C LEU A 156 8.18 11.56 9.98
#